data_AF-S7STA9-F1
#
_entry.id   AF-S7STA9-F1
#
_cell.length_a   1.000
_cell.length_b   1.000
_cell.length_c   1.000
_cell.angle_alpha   90.00
_cell.angle_beta   90.00
_cell.angle_gamma   90.00
#
_symmetry.space_group_name_H-M   'P 1'
#
loop_
_entity.id
_entity.type
_entity.pdbx_description
1 polymer ?
#
loop_
_entity_poly.entity_id
_entity_poly.type
_entity_poly.pdbx_seq_one_letter_code
_entity_poly.pdbx_strand_id
1 'polypeptide(L)'
;MLIHIVGGGPRHLLPDLRSYDGNDVQWVGVDRGTKALLDFGLRPVRAFGDFDSLPAEEVKRLREMLPELDIWPAEKDKTDMEIALDWAVRQTDGAIRLFGATGGR
;
A
#
# COMPACT_ATOMS: atom_id res chain seq x y z
N MET A 1 -3.15 16.33 6.17
CA MET A 1 -2.83 15.14 5.36
C MET A 1 -2.35 14.03 6.28
N LEU A 2 -2.86 12.82 6.09
CA LEU A 2 -2.53 11.58 6.80
C LEU A 2 -2.13 10.53 5.77
N ILE A 3 -1.20 9.64 6.11
CA ILE A 3 -0.77 8.56 5.21
C ILE A 3 -1.06 7.21 5.87
N HIS A 4 -1.85 6.38 5.20
CA HIS A 4 -2.16 5.03 5.64
C HIS A 4 -1.48 4.03 4.71
N ILE A 5 -0.53 3.28 5.26
CA ILE A 5 0.22 2.26 4.54
C ILE A 5 -0.38 0.90 4.86
N VAL A 6 -0.71 0.13 3.83
CA VAL A 6 -1.27 -1.22 3.97
C VAL A 6 -0.26 -2.24 3.46
N GLY A 7 0.23 -3.08 4.37
CA GLY A 7 1.14 -4.18 4.09
C GLY A 7 0.46 -5.48 3.65
N GLY A 8 1.30 -6.48 3.38
CA GLY A 8 0.88 -7.80 2.92
C GLY A 8 0.46 -8.80 4.00
N GLY A 9 0.21 -8.36 5.24
CA GLY A 9 -0.23 -9.22 6.34
C GLY A 9 -1.58 -9.91 6.08
N PRO A 10 -1.95 -10.92 6.88
CA PRO A 10 -3.17 -11.69 6.69
C PRO A 10 -4.43 -10.81 6.69
N ARG A 11 -5.24 -10.93 5.63
CA ARG A 11 -6.39 -10.04 5.40
C ARG A 11 -7.44 -10.08 6.51
N HIS A 12 -7.57 -11.20 7.22
CA HIS A 12 -8.51 -11.34 8.35
C HIS A 12 -8.10 -10.53 9.59
N LEU A 13 -6.85 -10.03 9.63
CA LEU A 13 -6.37 -9.13 10.69
C LEU A 13 -6.52 -7.66 10.31
N LEU A 14 -6.86 -7.36 9.06
CA LEU A 14 -7.13 -5.98 8.65
C LEU A 14 -8.48 -5.54 9.24
N PRO A 15 -8.55 -4.34 9.86
CA PRO A 15 -9.83 -3.75 10.19
C PRO A 15 -10.57 -3.36 8.90
N ASP A 16 -11.83 -2.94 9.03
CA ASP A 16 -12.51 -2.29 7.91
C ASP A 16 -11.82 -0.96 7.58
N LEU A 17 -11.02 -0.96 6.50
CA LEU A 17 -10.20 0.19 6.11
C LEU A 17 -11.06 1.42 5.77
N ARG A 18 -12.31 1.23 5.35
CA ARG A 18 -13.25 2.33 5.05
C ARG A 18 -13.54 3.19 6.27
N SER A 19 -13.44 2.65 7.50
CA SER A 19 -13.59 3.42 8.73
C SER A 19 -12.41 4.35 9.02
N TYR A 20 -11.29 4.16 8.33
CA TYR A 20 -10.10 5.00 8.43
C TYR A 20 -9.95 5.95 7.24
N ASP A 21 -10.84 5.89 6.25
CA ASP A 21 -10.80 6.75 5.07
C ASP A 21 -11.30 8.18 5.36
N GLY A 22 -10.94 9.12 4.49
CA GLY A 22 -11.39 10.51 4.59
C GLY A 22 -10.67 11.46 3.64
N ASN A 23 -11.16 12.70 3.55
CA ASN A 23 -10.65 13.70 2.59
C ASN A 23 -9.15 14.03 2.75
N ASP A 24 -8.60 13.87 3.95
CA ASP A 24 -7.20 14.14 4.26
C ASP A 24 -6.31 12.89 4.22
N VAL A 25 -6.82 11.73 3.78
CA VAL A 25 -6.11 10.45 3.82
C VAL A 25 -5.55 10.10 2.45
N GLN A 26 -4.27 9.72 2.42
CA GLN A 26 -3.63 9.09 1.27
C GLN A 26 -3.32 7.63 1.59
N TRP A 27 -3.81 6.74 0.73
CA TRP A 27 -3.58 5.30 0.84
C TRP A 27 -2.34 4.88 0.06
N VAL A 28 -1.49 4.08 0.70
CA VAL A 28 -0.27 3.52 0.13
C VAL A 28 -0.33 2.00 0.26
N GLY A 29 -0.14 1.31 -0.85
CA GLY A 29 -0.08 -0.15 -0.87
C GLY A 29 1.37 -0.65 -0.77
N VAL A 30 1.58 -1.74 -0.04
CA VAL A 30 2.83 -2.49 -0.03
C VAL A 30 2.52 -3.95 -0.35
N ASP A 31 3.13 -4.49 -1.39
CA ASP A 31 2.88 -5.84 -1.92
C ASP A 31 1.37 -6.14 -2.08
N ARG A 32 0.91 -7.22 -1.44
CA ARG A 32 -0.49 -7.68 -1.38
C ARG A 32 -1.43 -6.68 -0.71
N GLY A 33 -0.92 -5.71 0.05
CA GLY A 33 -1.71 -4.63 0.63
C GLY A 33 -2.30 -3.69 -0.42
N THR A 34 -1.65 -3.55 -1.57
CA THR A 34 -2.19 -2.81 -2.73
C THR A 34 -3.49 -3.43 -3.23
N LYS A 35 -3.51 -4.76 -3.37
CA LYS A 35 -4.73 -5.51 -3.72
C LYS A 35 -5.78 -5.38 -2.63
N ALA A 36 -5.37 -5.40 -1.36
CA ALA A 36 -6.30 -5.22 -0.26
C ALA A 36 -7.07 -3.90 -0.37
N LEU A 37 -6.37 -2.79 -0.62
CA LEU A 37 -6.98 -1.48 -0.82
C LEU A 37 -8.03 -1.48 -1.93
N LEU A 38 -7.69 -2.06 -3.08
CA LEU A 38 -8.59 -2.10 -4.22
C LEU A 38 -9.85 -2.94 -3.97
N ASP A 39 -9.71 -4.06 -3.27
CA ASP A 39 -10.88 -4.88 -2.89
C ASP A 39 -11.78 -4.14 -1.87
N PHE A 40 -11.24 -3.21 -1.09
CA PHE A 40 -12.02 -2.28 -0.25
C PHE A 40 -12.59 -1.09 -1.03
N GLY A 41 -12.31 -0.96 -2.34
CA GLY A 41 -12.70 0.18 -3.17
C GLY A 41 -11.88 1.45 -2.89
N LEU A 42 -10.75 1.33 -2.20
CA LEU A 42 -9.86 2.43 -1.85
C LEU A 42 -8.76 2.56 -2.90
N ARG A 43 -8.52 3.79 -3.35
CA ARG A 43 -7.57 4.07 -4.44
C ARG A 43 -6.19 4.42 -3.84
N PRO A 44 -5.17 3.55 -3.95
CA PRO A 44 -3.82 3.91 -3.54
C PRO A 44 -3.24 4.99 -4.45
N VAL A 45 -2.50 5.93 -3.85
CA VAL A 45 -1.72 6.95 -4.59
C VAL A 45 -0.33 6.45 -4.96
N ARG A 46 0.17 5.44 -4.23
CA ARG A 46 1.49 4.86 -4.41
C ARG A 46 1.52 3.40 -3.98
N ALA A 47 2.39 2.63 -4.62
CA ALA A 47 2.60 1.23 -4.36
C ALA A 47 4.09 0.90 -4.25
N PHE A 48 4.47 0.10 -3.26
CA PHE A 48 5.84 -0.38 -3.06
C PHE A 48 5.84 -1.91 -3.11
N GLY A 49 6.81 -2.48 -3.80
CA GLY A 49 6.92 -3.93 -3.97
C GLY A 49 7.28 -4.30 -5.41
N ASP A 50 7.86 -5.49 -5.56
CA ASP A 50 8.25 -6.01 -6.87
C ASP A 50 7.04 -6.39 -7.74
N PHE A 51 5.87 -6.64 -7.14
CA PHE A 51 4.67 -7.17 -7.80
C PHE A 51 4.93 -8.44 -8.65
N ASP A 52 6.11 -9.05 -8.53
CA ASP A 52 6.51 -10.25 -9.25
C ASP A 52 5.75 -11.47 -8.72
N SER A 53 5.22 -11.37 -7.50
CA SER A 53 4.29 -12.32 -6.90
C SER A 53 2.85 -12.22 -7.45
N LEU A 54 2.51 -11.18 -8.23
CA LEU A 54 1.20 -11.06 -8.88
C LEU A 54 1.24 -11.60 -10.31
N PRO A 55 0.13 -12.22 -10.79
CA PRO A 55 0.00 -12.57 -12.20
C PRO A 55 0.15 -11.33 -13.09
N ALA A 56 0.77 -11.47 -14.26
CA ALA A 56 0.97 -10.38 -15.22
C ALA A 56 -0.34 -9.65 -15.60
N GLU A 57 -1.44 -10.38 -15.70
CA GLU A 57 -2.78 -9.82 -15.95
C GLU A 57 -3.26 -8.90 -14.81
N GLU A 58 -2.88 -9.21 -13.57
CA GLU A 58 -3.26 -8.42 -12.40
C GLU A 58 -2.42 -7.14 -12.32
N VAL A 59 -1.12 -7.23 -12.61
CA VAL A 59 -0.26 -6.04 -12.75
C VAL A 59 -0.74 -5.14 -13.89
N LYS A 60 -1.17 -5.72 -15.01
CA LYS A 60 -1.73 -4.96 -16.13
C LYS A 60 -3.02 -4.23 -15.73
N ARG A 61 -3.96 -4.92 -15.07
CA ARG A 61 -5.19 -4.30 -14.55
C ARG A 61 -4.90 -3.19 -13.55
N LEU A 62 -3.92 -3.38 -12.66
CA LEU A 62 -3.48 -2.34 -11.71
C LEU A 62 -3.02 -1.08 -12.44
N ARG A 63 -2.18 -1.23 -13.46
CA ARG A 63 -1.68 -0.11 -14.27
C ARG A 63 -2.77 0.57 -15.10
N GLU A 64 -3.75 -0.20 -15.60
CA GLU A 64 -4.89 0.34 -16.35
C GLU A 64 -5.87 1.11 -15.44
N MET A 65 -6.16 0.57 -14.26
CA MET A 65 -7.05 1.20 -13.28
C MET A 65 -6.40 2.41 -12.60
N LEU A 66 -5.08 2.36 -12.41
CA LEU A 66 -4.32 3.38 -11.71
C LEU A 66 -3.10 3.80 -12.56
N PRO A 67 -3.31 4.55 -13.64
CA PRO A 67 -2.22 4.99 -14.52
C PRO A 67 -1.21 5.91 -13.80
N GLU A 68 -1.64 6.54 -12.69
CA GLU A 68 -0.82 7.39 -11.84
C GLU A 68 -0.18 6.64 -10.66
N LEU A 69 -0.41 5.32 -10.55
CA LEU A 69 0.19 4.52 -9.48
C LEU A 69 1.69 4.41 -9.72
N ASP A 70 2.44 5.15 -8.91
CA ASP A 70 3.89 5.05 -8.88
C ASP A 70 4.27 3.74 -8.17
N ILE A 71 4.75 2.76 -8.95
CA ILE A 71 5.20 1.45 -8.47
C ILE A 71 6.70 1.53 -8.28
N TRP A 72 7.14 1.46 -7.03
CA TRP A 72 8.55 1.48 -6.68
C TRP A 72 9.07 0.05 -6.53
N PRO A 73 10.11 -0.34 -7.30
CA PRO A 73 10.70 -1.66 -7.19
C PRO A 73 11.36 -1.84 -5.82
N ALA A 74 11.44 -3.09 -5.37
CA ALA A 74 12.20 -3.44 -4.17
C ALA A 74 13.66 -2.96 -4.31
N GLU A 75 14.15 -2.22 -3.32
CA GLU A 75 15.57 -1.87 -3.22
C GLU A 75 16.34 -3.01 -2.54
N LYS A 76 17.60 -3.20 -2.95
CA LYS A 76 18.49 -4.15 -2.27
C LYS A 76 18.69 -3.69 -0.83
N ASP A 77 18.56 -4.64 0.10
CA ASP A 77 18.82 -4.47 1.54
C ASP A 77 17.76 -3.67 2.33
N LYS A 78 16.61 -3.32 1.73
CA LYS A 78 15.46 -2.74 2.44
C LYS A 78 14.18 -3.53 2.17
N THR A 79 13.31 -3.58 3.17
CA THR A 79 11.97 -4.15 2.97
C THR A 79 11.06 -3.15 2.26
N ASP A 80 10.08 -3.61 1.49
CA ASP A 80 9.15 -2.70 0.80
C ASP A 80 8.36 -1.82 1.78
N MET A 81 8.08 -2.33 2.98
CA MET A 81 7.48 -1.55 4.08
C MET A 81 8.40 -0.43 4.58
N GLU A 82 9.71 -0.69 4.66
CA GLU A 82 10.71 0.33 5.05
C GLU A 82 10.78 1.43 4.00
N ILE A 83 10.83 1.09 2.72
CA ILE A 83 10.84 2.06 1.61
C ILE A 83 9.55 2.90 1.62
N ALA A 84 8.40 2.25 1.83
CA ALA A 84 7.11 2.94 1.94
C ALA A 84 7.06 3.92 3.12
N LEU A 85 7.59 3.52 4.27
CA LEU A 85 7.66 4.37 5.46
C LEU A 85 8.63 5.53 5.27
N ASP A 86 9.83 5.27 4.75
CA ASP A 86 10.85 6.29 4.41
C ASP A 86 10.29 7.34 3.45
N TRP A 87 9.47 6.92 2.49
CA TRP A 87 8.76 7.83 1.62
C TRP A 87 7.72 8.64 2.39
N ALA A 88 6.86 7.98 3.18
CA ALA A 88 5.75 8.61 3.88
C ALA A 88 6.21 9.68 4.89
N VAL A 89 7.29 9.43 5.65
CA VAL A 89 7.85 10.40 6.61
C VAL A 89 8.37 11.67 5.94
N ARG A 90 8.67 11.63 4.63
CA ARG A 90 9.08 12.81 3.86
C ARG A 90 7.91 13.57 3.24
N GLN A 91 6.72 12.96 3.16
CA GLN A 91 5.55 13.56 2.52
C GLN A 91 4.66 14.34 3.49
N THR A 92 4.65 13.99 4.77
CA THR A 92 3.71 14.56 5.73
C THR A 92 4.32 14.78 7.11
N ASP A 93 3.93 15.90 7.73
CA ASP A 93 4.13 16.14 9.18
C ASP A 93 2.96 15.56 10.02
N GLY A 94 1.97 14.93 9.36
CA GLY A 94 0.80 14.32 9.99
C GLY A 94 1.05 12.90 10.49
N ALA A 95 -0.03 12.22 10.89
CA ALA A 95 0.07 10.84 11.36
C ALA A 95 0.20 9.84 10.21
N ILE A 96 1.10 8.89 10.39
CA ILE A 96 1.27 7.72 9.53
C ILE A 96 0.70 6.51 10.27
N ARG A 97 -0.16 5.71 9.61
CA ARG A 97 -0.72 4.48 10.18
C ARG A 97 -0.32 3.29 9.33
N LEU A 98 0.13 2.24 9.99
CA LEU A 98 0.50 0.97 9.35
C LEU A 98 -0.61 -0.06 9.59
N PHE A 99 -1.16 -0.59 8.51
CA PHE A 99 -2.10 -1.70 8.50
C PHE A 99 -1.45 -2.91 7.84
N GLY A 100 -1.90 -4.12 8.16
CA GLY A 100 -1.33 -5.34 7.55
C GLY A 100 0.16 -5.53 7.83
N ALA A 101 0.67 -4.89 8.88
CA ALA A 101 2.06 -5.01 9.36
C ALA A 101 2.20 -6.10 10.43
N THR A 102 1.13 -6.84 10.74
CA THR A 102 1.10 -7.92 11.73
C THR A 102 0.56 -9.20 11.11
N GLY A 103 0.90 -10.34 11.71
CA GLY A 103 0.47 -11.68 11.31
C GLY A 103 1.43 -12.38 10.35
N GLY A 104 1.92 -13.56 10.75
CA GLY A 104 2.86 -14.37 9.95
C GLY A 104 4.29 -13.82 9.86
N ARG A 105 5.13 -14.49 9.05
CA ARG A 105 6.45 -14.06 8.55
C ARG A 105 6.64 -14.63 7.14
#